data_AF-A0A926ZH60-F1
#
_entry.id   AF-A0A926ZH60-F1
#
_cell.length_a   1.000
_cell.length_b   1.000
_cell.length_c   1.000
_cell.angle_alpha   90.00
_cell.angle_beta   90.00
_cell.angle_gamma   90.00
#
_symmetry.space_group_name_H-M   'P 1'
#
loop_
_entity.id
_entity.type
_entity.pdbx_description
1 polymer ?
#
loop_
_entity_poly.entity_id
_entity_poly.type
_entity_poly.pdbx_seq_one_letter_code
_entity_poly.pdbx_strand_id
1 'polypeptide(L)'
;MNIDSIEQEAIADTDTIMTTVVISAVASQCVLARQMIDVLGRPGIDNDMEFIGSGDRWAISWTEPKLTLNETKTLVNKAIKPKWELSSNWKEKNYGNL
;
A
#
# COMPACT_ATOMS: atom_id res chain seq x y z
N MET A 1 4.05 -8.70 6.34
CA MET A 1 4.08 -8.12 4.98
C MET A 1 5.15 -7.05 4.95
N ASN A 2 6.03 -7.11 3.96
CA ASN A 2 7.15 -6.17 3.79
C ASN A 2 7.10 -5.59 2.38
N ILE A 3 7.50 -4.34 2.22
CA ILE A 3 7.68 -3.72 0.89
C ILE A 3 9.09 -4.06 0.42
N ASP A 4 9.20 -4.76 -0.70
CA ASP A 4 10.48 -5.12 -1.30
C ASP A 4 10.93 -4.07 -2.32
N SER A 5 10.00 -3.56 -3.14
CA SER A 5 10.27 -2.49 -4.11
C SER A 5 9.04 -1.62 -4.35
N ILE A 6 9.30 -0.39 -4.80
CA ILE A 6 8.30 0.54 -5.33
C ILE A 6 8.91 1.18 -6.57
N GLU A 7 8.19 1.07 -7.69
CA GLU A 7 8.54 1.62 -8.99
C GLU A 7 7.43 2.57 -9.42
N GLN A 8 7.80 3.69 -10.04
CA GLN A 8 6.88 4.71 -10.51
C GLN A 8 7.28 5.09 -11.94
N GLU A 9 6.31 5.03 -12.84
CA GLU A 9 6.49 5.41 -14.23
C GLU A 9 5.47 6.47 -14.62
N ALA A 10 5.92 7.57 -15.21
CA ALA A 10 5.01 8.58 -15.73
C ALA A 10 4.29 8.05 -16.97
N ILE A 11 2.97 8.20 -17.00
CA ILE A 11 2.19 7.85 -18.19
C ILE A 11 2.23 9.05 -19.14
N ALA A 12 2.75 8.83 -20.34
CA ALA A 12 2.94 9.86 -21.35
C ALA A 12 1.64 10.65 -21.60
N ASP A 13 1.77 11.96 -21.74
CA ASP A 13 0.66 12.89 -22.00
C ASP A 13 -0.44 12.91 -20.92
N THR A 14 -0.11 12.49 -19.69
CA THR A 14 -1.02 12.56 -18.54
C THR A 14 -0.37 13.14 -17.28
N ASP A 15 -1.22 13.49 -16.31
CA ASP A 15 -0.82 13.84 -14.94
C ASP A 15 -0.87 12.65 -13.97
N THR A 16 -0.84 11.44 -14.54
CA THR A 16 -0.86 10.19 -13.78
C THR A 16 0.47 9.46 -13.85
N ILE A 17 0.72 8.66 -12.82
CA ILE A 17 1.82 7.70 -12.77
C ILE A 17 1.24 6.31 -12.63
N MET A 18 1.93 5.33 -13.20
CA MET A 18 1.76 3.93 -12.86
C MET A 18 2.70 3.63 -11.70
N THR A 19 2.15 3.23 -10.58
CA THR A 19 2.90 2.78 -9.41
C THR A 19 2.83 1.26 -9.34
N THR A 20 3.97 0.60 -9.24
CA THR A 20 4.07 -0.84 -8.98
C THR A 20 4.80 -1.07 -7.66
N VAL A 21 4.22 -1.89 -6.79
CA VAL A 21 4.78 -2.25 -5.49
C VAL A 21 4.88 -3.75 -5.37
N VAL A 22 6.05 -4.23 -4.95
CA VAL A 22 6.23 -5.65 -4.61
C VAL A 22 6.21 -5.82 -3.11
N ILE A 23 5.32 -6.70 -2.63
CA ILE A 23 5.15 -7.04 -1.23
C ILE A 23 5.51 -8.51 -1.02
N SER A 24 6.33 -8.79 0.00
CA SER A 24 6.67 -10.13 0.46
C SER A 24 6.07 -10.45 1.83
N ALA A 25 6.20 -11.70 2.29
CA ALA A 25 5.63 -12.19 3.54
C ALA A 25 4.11 -11.92 3.65
N VAL A 26 3.40 -12.15 2.56
CA VAL A 26 1.93 -12.06 2.47
C VAL A 26 1.32 -13.36 2.96
N ALA A 27 0.73 -13.33 4.16
CA ALA A 27 0.11 -14.51 4.75
C ALA A 27 -1.25 -14.87 4.09
N SER A 28 -1.92 -13.89 3.50
CA SER A 28 -3.21 -14.08 2.84
C SER A 28 -3.42 -13.02 1.75
N GLN A 29 -3.64 -13.47 0.52
CA GLN A 29 -3.99 -12.60 -0.61
C GLN A 29 -5.24 -11.77 -0.31
N CYS A 30 -6.27 -12.38 0.30
CA CYS A 30 -7.52 -11.68 0.58
C CYS A 30 -7.33 -10.54 1.60
N VAL A 31 -6.45 -10.72 2.59
CA VAL A 31 -6.12 -9.68 3.56
C VAL A 31 -5.35 -8.55 2.90
N LEU A 32 -4.35 -8.88 2.08
CA LEU A 32 -3.59 -7.89 1.31
C LEU A 32 -4.51 -7.07 0.41
N ALA A 33 -5.35 -7.73 -0.39
CA ALA A 33 -6.27 -7.06 -1.29
C ALA A 33 -7.19 -6.10 -0.54
N ARG A 34 -7.79 -6.55 0.57
CA ARG A 34 -8.65 -5.69 1.39
C ARG A 34 -7.91 -4.47 1.93
N GLN A 35 -6.70 -4.65 2.44
CA GLN A 35 -5.91 -3.55 3.00
C GLN A 35 -5.51 -2.51 1.95
N MET A 36 -5.13 -2.97 0.76
CA MET A 36 -4.79 -2.08 -0.36
C MET A 36 -6.05 -1.31 -0.82
N ILE A 37 -7.19 -1.99 -0.95
CA ILE A 37 -8.47 -1.36 -1.32
C ILE A 37 -8.90 -0.31 -0.28
N ASP A 38 -8.74 -0.60 1.01
CA ASP A 38 -9.11 0.32 2.10
C ASP A 38 -8.32 1.64 2.05
N VAL A 39 -7.12 1.65 1.45
CA VAL A 39 -6.26 2.85 1.37
C VAL A 39 -6.28 3.51 -0.01
N LEU A 40 -6.28 2.71 -1.07
CA LEU A 40 -6.11 3.19 -2.45
C LEU A 40 -7.43 3.32 -3.21
N GLY A 41 -8.52 2.73 -2.70
CA GLY A 41 -9.82 2.71 -3.37
C GLY A 41 -10.09 1.40 -4.12
N ARG A 42 -11.29 1.31 -4.72
CA ARG A 42 -11.81 0.10 -5.37
C ARG A 42 -11.28 -0.03 -6.81
N PRO A 43 -10.68 -1.18 -7.17
CA PRO A 43 -10.29 -1.48 -8.55
C PRO A 43 -11.48 -1.40 -9.51
N GLY A 44 -11.26 -0.83 -10.69
CA GLY A 44 -12.25 -0.64 -11.75
C GLY A 44 -13.28 0.48 -11.48
N ILE A 45 -13.24 1.12 -10.32
CA ILE A 45 -14.10 2.27 -9.99
C ILE A 45 -13.25 3.50 -9.69
N ASP A 46 -12.32 3.37 -8.74
CA ASP A 46 -11.52 4.48 -8.23
C ASP A 46 -10.12 4.52 -8.90
N ASN A 47 -9.61 3.36 -9.36
CA ASN A 47 -8.34 3.20 -10.08
C ASN A 47 -8.33 1.88 -10.89
N ASP A 48 -7.28 1.64 -11.66
CA ASP A 48 -7.03 0.41 -12.44
C ASP A 48 -6.13 -0.60 -11.70
N MET A 49 -6.28 -0.70 -10.38
CA MET A 49 -5.42 -1.56 -9.57
C MET A 49 -5.48 -3.05 -9.96
N GLU A 50 -4.32 -3.66 -10.10
CA GLU A 50 -4.14 -5.08 -10.40
C GLU A 50 -3.26 -5.76 -9.36
N PHE A 51 -3.55 -7.04 -9.09
CA PHE A 51 -2.77 -7.89 -8.19
C PHE A 51 -2.22 -9.07 -8.96
N ILE A 52 -0.89 -9.19 -9.03
CA ILE A 52 -0.20 -10.26 -9.74
C ILE A 52 0.78 -10.93 -8.77
N GLY A 53 0.61 -12.22 -8.52
CA GLY A 53 1.49 -12.92 -7.59
C GLY A 53 1.03 -14.32 -7.27
N SER A 54 1.83 -15.00 -6.46
CA SER A 54 1.52 -16.34 -5.95
C SER A 54 2.26 -16.57 -4.64
N GLY A 55 1.63 -17.31 -3.72
CA GLY A 55 2.21 -17.59 -2.41
C GLY A 55 2.33 -16.32 -1.57
N ASP A 56 3.54 -16.05 -1.07
CA ASP A 56 3.85 -14.97 -0.14
C ASP A 56 4.37 -13.69 -0.79
N ARG A 57 4.51 -13.66 -2.12
CA ARG A 57 5.03 -12.53 -2.90
C ARG A 57 4.01 -12.05 -3.94
N TRP A 58 3.71 -10.76 -3.90
CA TRP A 58 2.69 -10.12 -4.72
C TRP A 58 3.18 -8.78 -5.26
N ALA A 59 2.98 -8.54 -6.55
CA ALA A 59 3.06 -7.25 -7.17
C ALA A 59 1.65 -6.62 -7.22
N ILE A 60 1.55 -5.35 -6.84
CA ILE A 60 0.34 -4.56 -6.96
C ILE A 60 0.68 -3.36 -7.80
N SER A 61 -0.06 -3.16 -8.89
CA SER A 61 0.12 -2.04 -9.80
C SER A 61 -1.16 -1.23 -9.87
N TRP A 62 -1.08 0.10 -9.90
CA TRP A 62 -2.23 0.99 -10.08
C TRP A 62 -1.80 2.34 -10.61
N THR A 63 -2.74 3.04 -11.24
CA THR A 63 -2.59 4.43 -11.61
C THR A 63 -3.09 5.37 -10.54
N GLU A 64 -2.35 6.45 -10.35
CA GLU A 64 -2.69 7.50 -9.40
C GLU A 64 -2.26 8.87 -9.94
N PRO A 65 -2.86 9.97 -9.45
CA PRO A 65 -2.27 11.30 -9.63
C PRO A 65 -0.80 11.28 -9.22
N LYS A 66 0.05 12.07 -9.88
CA LYS A 66 1.48 12.16 -9.55
C LYS A 66 1.70 12.35 -8.05
N LEU A 67 2.11 11.27 -7.37
CA LEU A 67 2.57 11.24 -5.99
C LEU A 67 4.08 11.10 -5.96
N THR A 68 4.72 11.73 -4.99
CA THR A 68 6.13 11.48 -4.71
C THR A 68 6.29 10.05 -4.20
N LEU A 69 7.47 9.46 -4.47
CA LEU A 69 7.82 8.14 -3.94
C LEU A 69 7.62 8.02 -2.42
N ASN A 70 7.83 9.10 -1.67
CA ASN A 70 7.65 9.13 -0.21
C ASN A 70 6.17 9.07 0.20
N GLU A 71 5.29 9.74 -0.55
CA GLU A 71 3.84 9.68 -0.31
C GLU A 71 3.30 8.28 -0.61
N THR A 72 3.70 7.69 -1.74
CA THR A 72 3.37 6.30 -2.08
C THR A 72 3.87 5.33 -1.01
N LYS A 73 5.12 5.47 -0.54
CA LYS A 73 5.64 4.68 0.59
C LYS A 73 4.77 4.82 1.83
N THR A 74 4.31 6.02 2.14
CA THR A 74 3.48 6.28 3.32
C THR A 74 2.11 5.59 3.19
N LEU A 75 1.47 5.68 2.02
CA LEU A 75 0.19 5.03 1.74
C LEU A 75 0.29 3.51 1.84
N VAL A 76 1.26 2.91 1.17
CA VAL A 76 1.45 1.44 1.17
C VAL A 76 1.78 0.95 2.58
N ASN A 77 2.64 1.66 3.32
CA ASN A 77 2.92 1.31 4.71
C ASN A 77 1.66 1.36 5.59
N LYS A 78 0.78 2.34 5.37
CA LYS A 78 -0.50 2.43 6.07
C LYS A 78 -1.43 1.26 5.73
N ALA A 79 -1.40 0.78 4.50
CA ALA A 79 -2.20 -0.39 4.09
C ALA A 79 -1.72 -1.67 4.77
N ILE A 80 -0.41 -1.95 4.72
CA ILE A 80 0.11 -3.27 5.09
C ILE A 80 0.47 -3.40 6.57
N LYS A 81 0.60 -2.28 7.30
CA LYS A 81 0.88 -2.30 8.73
C LYS A 81 -0.39 -2.54 9.54
N PRO A 82 -0.34 -3.39 10.58
CA PRO A 82 -1.45 -3.56 11.49
C PRO A 82 -1.88 -2.24 12.13
N LYS A 83 -3.19 -2.00 12.27
CA LYS A 83 -3.74 -0.76 12.86
C LYS A 83 -3.19 -0.45 14.26
N TRP A 84 -2.78 -1.47 15.02
CA TRP A 84 -2.19 -1.30 16.35
C TRP A 84 -0.74 -0.77 16.32
N GLU A 85 -0.02 -0.93 15.21
CA GLU A 85 1.31 -0.32 15.02
C GLU A 85 1.20 1.16 14.63
N LEU A 86 0.10 1.56 13.99
CA LEU A 86 -0.22 2.96 13.72
C LEU A 86 -0.70 3.70 14.99
N SER A 87 -0.99 2.95 16.06
CA SER A 87 -1.42 3.47 17.36
C SER A 87 -0.31 3.42 18.41
N SER A 88 0.97 3.52 18.06
CA SER A 88 2.07 3.64 19.05
C SER A 88 1.91 4.85 19.99
N ASN A 89 1.07 5.84 19.63
CA ASN A 89 0.58 6.88 20.55
C ASN A 89 -0.45 6.39 21.59
N TRP A 90 -0.93 5.15 21.54
CA TRP A 90 -1.96 4.62 22.45
C TRP A 90 -1.35 4.18 23.79
N LYS A 91 -0.13 3.61 23.80
CA LYS A 91 0.57 3.34 25.06
C LYS A 91 0.97 4.64 25.77
N GLU A 92 1.48 5.63 25.06
CA GLU A 92 1.78 6.96 25.63
C GLU A 92 0.52 7.69 26.12
N LYS A 93 -0.61 7.58 25.41
CA LYS A 93 -1.88 8.21 25.84
C LYS A 93 -2.57 7.53 27.01
N ASN A 94 -2.41 6.22 27.22
CA ASN A 94 -3.18 5.47 28.22
C ASN A 94 -2.36 4.95 29.41
N TYR A 95 -1.04 4.86 29.29
CA TYR A 95 -0.16 4.33 30.32
C TYR A 95 1.07 5.19 30.53
N GLY A 96 0.91 6.52 30.51
CA GLY A 96 2.01 7.49 30.66
C GLY A 96 3.08 7.00 31.62
N ASN A 97 4.33 6.97 31.13
CA ASN A 97 5.56 6.51 31.78
C ASN A 97 5.38 5.84 33.15
N LEU A 98 5.27 4.51 33.14
CA LEU A 98 5.65 3.70 34.31
C LEU A 98 7.17 3.74 34.50
#